data_AF-A0A6A3NNQ9-F1
#
_entry.id   AF-A0A6A3NNQ9-F1
#
_cell.length_a   1.000
_cell.length_b   1.000
_cell.length_c   1.000
_cell.angle_alpha   90.00
_cell.angle_beta   90.00
_cell.angle_gamma   90.00
#
_symmetry.space_group_name_H-M   'P 1'
#
loop_
_entity.id
_entity.type
_entity.pdbx_description
1 polymer ?
#
loop_
_entity_poly.entity_id
_entity_poly.type
_entity_poly.pdbx_seq_one_letter_code
_entity_poly.pdbx_strand_id
1 'polypeptide(L)'
;MQRDECIYNLIPKVRVEPVKPERYRSKFDPHVQPTGSTFGVRGKTKLEGANLGTAQRIEKPASARGFGRLPAKPDPKSFIRQGERSASAVVSKKPSKFNYPGATRPPVVKKDDKPIMGLKSAKNFVTANAVETILAVPGNRARVKNDPPQYMKKEDYGQVPRYLSQVKDEIDRENSMIEEFVRQNHNLMEEESRDRVEPMDESERLALVDALKSKWDHVNAKYQKLCHNVVFDTLGKVRRKETFEKELTQLEKDIQLLEKGHVVVSQSNNDRY
;
A
#
# COMPACT_ATOMS: atom_id res chain seq x y z
N MET A 1 -28.39 25.04 -15.57
CA MET A 1 -28.20 24.89 -17.03
C MET A 1 -27.06 25.79 -17.46
N GLN A 2 -25.86 25.22 -17.58
CA GLN A 2 -24.76 25.88 -18.30
C GLN A 2 -25.18 25.89 -19.78
N ARG A 3 -25.25 27.07 -20.38
CA ARG A 3 -25.59 27.19 -21.81
C ARG A 3 -24.50 26.47 -22.60
N ASP A 4 -24.91 25.51 -23.43
CA ASP A 4 -24.01 24.66 -24.22
C ASP A 4 -23.11 25.49 -25.16
N GLU A 5 -23.55 26.70 -25.51
CA GLU A 5 -22.81 27.65 -26.32
C GLU A 5 -22.69 28.99 -25.59
N CYS A 6 -21.47 29.32 -25.15
CA CYS A 6 -21.18 30.55 -24.43
C CYS A 6 -19.87 31.13 -24.94
N ILE A 7 -19.85 32.45 -25.24
CA ILE A 7 -18.68 33.16 -25.77
C ILE A 7 -17.43 32.96 -24.89
N TYR A 8 -17.61 32.81 -23.58
CA TYR A 8 -16.51 32.56 -22.63
C TYR A 8 -15.87 31.16 -22.76
N ASN A 9 -16.52 30.21 -23.45
CA ASN A 9 -15.99 28.88 -23.75
C ASN A 9 -15.27 28.82 -25.12
N LEU A 10 -15.22 29.92 -25.88
CA LEU A 10 -14.61 29.96 -27.21
C LEU A 10 -13.09 29.74 -27.18
N ILE A 11 -12.42 30.18 -26.10
CA ILE A 11 -11.00 29.94 -25.89
C ILE A 11 -10.85 28.79 -24.89
N PRO A 12 -10.29 27.63 -25.29
CA PRO A 12 -10.09 26.52 -24.37
C PRO A 12 -9.14 26.95 -23.24
N LYS A 13 -9.54 26.67 -21.99
CA LYS A 13 -8.68 26.92 -20.83
C LYS A 13 -7.43 26.07 -20.96
N VAL A 14 -6.26 26.69 -20.89
CA VAL A 14 -4.96 26.00 -20.92
C VAL A 14 -4.90 25.05 -19.72
N ARG A 15 -5.01 23.75 -19.98
CA ARG A 15 -4.84 22.72 -18.95
C ARG A 15 -3.36 22.65 -18.61
N VAL A 16 -2.99 23.06 -17.40
CA VAL A 16 -1.62 22.92 -16.91
C VAL A 16 -1.39 21.44 -16.59
N GLU A 17 -0.62 20.75 -17.42
CA GLU A 17 -0.25 19.37 -17.13
C GLU A 17 0.68 19.33 -15.90
N PRO A 18 0.34 18.55 -14.85
CA PRO A 18 1.20 18.45 -13.68
C PRO A 18 2.50 17.75 -14.08
N VAL A 19 3.63 18.42 -13.81
CA VAL A 19 4.95 17.84 -14.07
C VAL A 19 5.18 16.66 -13.14
N LYS A 20 5.51 15.49 -13.70
CA LYS A 20 5.80 14.28 -12.91
C LYS A 20 7.01 14.53 -12.00
N PRO A 21 6.95 14.12 -10.73
CA PRO A 21 8.07 14.29 -9.81
C PRO A 21 9.29 13.50 -10.30
N GLU A 22 10.48 13.97 -9.94
CA GLU A 22 11.72 13.27 -10.26
C GLU A 22 11.72 11.87 -9.67
N ARG A 23 12.29 10.92 -10.42
CA ARG A 23 12.42 9.54 -9.97
C ARG A 23 13.33 9.48 -8.75
N TYR A 24 12.86 8.85 -7.67
CA TYR A 24 13.67 8.59 -6.48
C TYR A 24 15.00 7.89 -6.83
N ARG A 25 16.11 8.42 -6.31
CA ARG A 25 17.44 7.79 -6.38
C ARG A 25 17.89 7.40 -4.97
N SER A 26 18.36 6.17 -4.83
CA SER A 26 18.88 5.64 -3.56
C SER A 26 20.11 6.43 -3.10
N LYS A 27 20.30 6.55 -1.77
CA LYS A 27 21.51 7.15 -1.17
C LYS A 27 22.76 6.30 -1.33
N PHE A 28 22.61 5.04 -1.72
CA PHE A 28 23.70 4.09 -1.86
C PHE A 28 24.22 4.08 -3.29
N ASP A 29 25.53 4.08 -3.45
CA ASP A 29 26.21 4.02 -4.75
C ASP A 29 26.02 2.62 -5.37
N PRO A 30 25.38 2.50 -6.54
CA PRO A 30 25.16 1.22 -7.22
C PRO A 30 26.45 0.51 -7.65
N HIS A 31 27.57 1.25 -7.76
CA HIS A 31 28.84 0.71 -8.23
C HIS A 31 29.77 0.26 -7.10
N VAL A 32 29.42 0.55 -5.84
CA VAL A 32 30.21 0.12 -4.68
C VAL A 32 29.93 -1.36 -4.42
N GLN A 33 31.00 -2.16 -4.39
CA GLN A 33 30.89 -3.57 -4.05
C GLN A 33 30.37 -3.71 -2.61
N PRO A 34 29.41 -4.63 -2.36
CA PRO A 34 28.85 -4.82 -1.03
C PRO A 34 29.96 -5.27 -0.08
N THR A 35 30.33 -4.40 0.87
CA THR A 35 31.39 -4.69 1.83
C THR A 35 30.75 -5.23 3.12
N GLY A 36 31.19 -6.40 3.58
CA GLY A 36 30.69 -6.99 4.83
C GLY A 36 29.66 -8.13 4.65
N SER A 37 29.65 -8.78 3.49
CA SER A 37 28.86 -10.00 3.28
C SER A 37 29.34 -11.12 4.20
N THR A 38 28.42 -11.75 4.94
CA THR A 38 28.70 -12.93 5.78
C THR A 38 28.74 -14.24 4.97
N PHE A 39 28.51 -14.17 3.66
CA PHE A 39 28.59 -15.31 2.76
C PHE A 39 30.05 -15.64 2.41
N GLY A 40 30.39 -16.94 2.39
CA GLY A 40 31.73 -17.41 1.99
C GLY A 40 32.82 -17.26 3.07
N VAL A 41 32.44 -16.93 4.32
CA VAL A 41 33.39 -16.79 5.45
C VAL A 41 34.00 -18.15 5.86
N ARG A 42 33.37 -19.27 5.50
CA ARG A 42 33.87 -20.63 5.72
C ARG A 42 34.11 -21.33 4.37
N GLY A 43 35.34 -21.69 4.07
CA GLY A 43 35.71 -22.44 2.86
C GLY A 43 36.97 -21.91 2.17
N LYS A 44 37.19 -22.36 0.92
CA LYS A 44 38.34 -21.96 0.07
C LYS A 44 37.95 -20.99 -1.04
N THR A 45 36.70 -20.57 -1.07
CA THR A 45 36.09 -19.75 -2.11
C THR A 45 35.85 -18.36 -1.56
N LYS A 46 36.56 -17.36 -2.11
CA LYS A 46 36.30 -15.94 -1.83
C LYS A 46 35.21 -15.46 -2.79
N LEU A 47 34.04 -15.15 -2.24
CA LEU A 47 32.92 -14.56 -2.99
C LEU A 47 33.13 -13.04 -3.13
N GLU A 48 32.56 -12.45 -4.18
CA GLU A 48 32.54 -10.99 -4.34
C GLU A 48 31.84 -10.33 -3.14
N GLY A 49 32.48 -9.31 -2.56
CA GLY A 49 31.98 -8.60 -1.37
C GLY A 49 32.30 -9.23 -0.01
N ALA A 50 32.96 -10.39 0.02
CA ALA A 50 33.30 -11.06 1.29
C ALA A 50 34.45 -10.39 2.06
N ASN A 51 35.35 -9.63 1.40
CA ASN A 51 36.43 -8.83 2.00
C ASN A 51 37.08 -7.95 0.92
N LEU A 52 37.16 -6.62 1.12
CA LEU A 52 37.83 -5.58 0.29
C LEU A 52 38.77 -6.13 -0.80
N GLY A 53 38.23 -6.60 -1.91
CA GLY A 53 39.01 -7.16 -3.01
C GLY A 53 38.20 -8.05 -3.94
N THR A 54 38.58 -8.01 -5.21
CA THR A 54 37.96 -8.71 -6.34
C THR A 54 37.81 -10.22 -6.12
N ALA A 55 36.78 -10.85 -6.68
CA ALA A 55 36.66 -12.31 -6.66
C ALA A 55 37.87 -12.95 -7.31
N GLN A 56 38.52 -13.83 -6.56
CA GLN A 56 39.58 -14.68 -7.06
C GLN A 56 39.39 -16.07 -6.50
N ARG A 57 39.38 -17.07 -7.39
CA ARG A 57 39.52 -18.46 -6.98
C ARG A 57 40.97 -18.66 -6.55
N ILE A 58 41.20 -18.76 -5.25
CA ILE A 58 42.53 -19.05 -4.73
C ILE A 58 42.84 -20.50 -5.10
N GLU A 59 43.64 -20.70 -6.14
CA GLU A 59 44.21 -22.00 -6.44
C GLU A 59 45.20 -22.39 -5.34
N LYS A 60 45.23 -23.66 -4.96
CA LYS A 60 46.23 -24.15 -4.01
C LYS A 60 47.63 -23.87 -4.59
N PRO A 61 48.59 -23.33 -3.82
CA PRO A 61 49.94 -23.18 -4.31
C PRO A 61 50.48 -24.55 -4.75
N ALA A 62 51.06 -24.61 -5.95
CA ALA A 62 51.55 -25.85 -6.57
C ALA A 62 52.60 -26.59 -5.72
N SER A 63 53.18 -25.94 -4.70
CA SER A 63 54.10 -26.55 -3.73
C SER A 63 53.46 -27.61 -2.84
N ALA A 64 52.12 -27.71 -2.80
CA ALA A 64 51.40 -28.69 -1.98
C ALA A 64 50.99 -29.97 -2.74
N ARG A 65 51.46 -30.18 -3.99
CA ARG A 65 51.19 -31.38 -4.79
C ARG A 65 52.47 -32.23 -4.98
N GLY A 66 52.83 -32.99 -3.94
CA GLY A 66 53.69 -34.18 -4.05
C GLY A 66 55.21 -33.96 -4.18
N PHE A 67 55.98 -34.91 -3.65
CA PHE A 67 57.39 -35.10 -4.03
C PHE A 67 57.43 -35.63 -5.47
N GLY A 68 57.59 -34.73 -6.44
CA GLY A 68 57.58 -35.08 -7.87
C GLY A 68 58.09 -33.96 -8.77
N ARG A 69 58.60 -34.33 -9.96
CA ARG A 69 59.20 -33.42 -10.95
C ARG A 69 58.27 -32.26 -11.31
N LEU A 70 58.78 -31.04 -11.21
CA LEU A 70 58.09 -29.82 -11.64
C LEU A 70 57.91 -29.82 -13.17
N PRO A 71 56.79 -29.28 -13.70
CA PRO A 71 56.47 -29.31 -15.13
C PRO A 71 57.39 -28.45 -16.01
N ALA A 72 58.18 -27.55 -15.42
CA ALA A 72 59.22 -26.77 -16.11
C ALA A 72 60.57 -27.03 -15.45
N LYS A 73 61.64 -27.18 -16.26
CA LYS A 73 63.01 -27.24 -15.73
C LYS A 73 63.32 -25.90 -15.06
N PRO A 74 63.80 -25.86 -13.80
CA PRO A 74 64.17 -24.60 -13.17
C PRO A 74 65.34 -23.99 -13.95
N ASP A 75 65.21 -22.73 -14.37
CA ASP A 75 66.28 -22.02 -15.05
C ASP A 75 67.44 -21.78 -14.08
N PRO A 76 68.70 -22.16 -14.42
CA PRO A 76 69.84 -22.07 -13.50
C PRO A 76 70.24 -20.63 -13.16
N LYS A 77 69.71 -19.64 -13.91
CA LYS A 77 69.89 -18.20 -13.63
C LYS A 77 68.88 -17.64 -12.65
N SER A 78 67.72 -18.30 -12.47
CA SER A 78 66.67 -17.86 -11.53
C SER A 78 66.74 -18.70 -10.26
N PHE A 79 67.71 -18.39 -9.40
CA PHE A 79 67.78 -18.95 -8.05
C PHE A 79 67.32 -17.90 -7.04
N ILE A 80 66.63 -18.35 -5.99
CA ILE A 80 66.25 -17.46 -4.89
C ILE A 80 67.50 -16.93 -4.20
N ARG A 81 67.63 -15.61 -4.10
CA ARG A 81 68.73 -14.98 -3.35
C ARG A 81 68.40 -14.95 -1.86
N GLN A 82 69.44 -14.95 -1.03
CA GLN A 82 69.28 -14.82 0.41
C GLN A 82 68.53 -13.50 0.72
N GLY A 83 67.34 -13.60 1.31
CA GLY A 83 66.49 -12.44 1.66
C GLY A 83 65.41 -12.07 0.65
N GLU A 84 65.32 -12.72 -0.51
CA GLU A 84 64.33 -12.38 -1.56
C GLU A 84 62.88 -12.74 -1.17
N ARG A 85 62.71 -13.70 -0.26
CA ARG A 85 61.43 -14.06 0.38
C ARG A 85 61.35 -13.64 1.84
N SER A 86 62.40 -13.05 2.40
CA SER A 86 62.20 -12.28 3.62
C SER A 86 61.52 -11.01 3.17
N ALA A 87 60.21 -10.90 3.39
CA ALA A 87 59.61 -9.59 3.49
C ALA A 87 60.43 -8.88 4.56
N SER A 88 61.38 -8.02 4.13
CA SER A 88 62.13 -7.17 5.03
C SER A 88 61.06 -6.44 5.80
N ALA A 89 60.89 -6.87 7.06
CA ALA A 89 59.92 -6.34 7.96
C ALA A 89 60.08 -4.83 7.89
N VAL A 90 59.06 -4.15 7.36
CA VAL A 90 58.93 -2.71 7.52
C VAL A 90 59.21 -2.50 9.00
N VAL A 91 60.31 -1.80 9.28
CA VAL A 91 60.85 -1.63 10.64
C VAL A 91 59.69 -1.27 11.53
N SER A 92 59.20 -2.26 12.28
CA SER A 92 58.06 -2.07 13.16
C SER A 92 58.64 -1.24 14.28
N LYS A 93 58.43 0.07 14.23
CA LYS A 93 58.37 0.87 15.46
C LYS A 93 57.46 0.06 16.38
N LYS A 94 57.98 -0.36 17.55
CA LYS A 94 57.29 -1.22 18.52
C LYS A 94 55.78 -0.96 18.49
N PRO A 95 54.91 -1.98 18.43
CA PRO A 95 53.48 -1.79 18.19
C PRO A 95 52.93 -0.71 19.11
N SER A 96 52.67 0.45 18.54
CA SER A 96 52.09 1.57 19.26
C SER A 96 50.61 1.25 19.40
N LYS A 97 50.13 1.24 20.64
CA LYS A 97 48.71 1.06 20.91
C LYS A 97 47.95 2.19 20.21
N PHE A 98 46.95 1.81 19.42
CA PHE A 98 46.04 2.76 18.78
C PHE A 98 45.44 3.70 19.84
N ASN A 99 45.60 5.01 19.64
CA ASN A 99 45.06 6.03 20.53
C ASN A 99 43.82 6.64 19.89
N TYR A 100 42.72 6.67 20.64
CA TYR A 100 41.51 7.38 20.24
C TYR A 100 41.75 8.90 20.32
N PRO A 101 41.38 9.68 19.30
CA PRO A 101 41.38 11.14 19.41
C PRO A 101 40.24 11.57 20.35
N GLY A 102 40.58 12.07 21.53
CA GLY A 102 39.61 12.58 22.50
C GLY A 102 40.23 12.87 23.87
N ALA A 103 39.62 13.78 24.62
CA ALA A 103 40.04 14.06 25.99
C ALA A 103 39.78 12.82 26.87
N THR A 104 40.84 12.22 27.39
CA THR A 104 40.73 11.19 28.41
C THR A 104 40.19 11.80 29.71
N ARG A 105 39.44 11.01 30.48
CA ARG A 105 39.00 11.44 31.81
C ARG A 105 40.22 11.86 32.64
N PRO A 106 40.11 12.91 33.49
CA PRO A 106 41.22 13.35 34.32
C PRO A 106 41.72 12.17 35.19
N PRO A 107 43.03 12.09 35.44
CA PRO A 107 43.60 11.02 36.25
C PRO A 107 43.00 11.04 37.66
N VAL A 108 42.80 9.85 38.23
CA VAL A 108 42.32 9.70 39.60
C VAL A 108 43.36 10.27 40.56
N VAL A 109 42.90 10.99 41.59
CA VAL A 109 43.75 11.56 42.65
C VAL A 109 44.60 10.44 43.27
N LYS A 110 45.91 10.68 43.39
CA LYS A 110 46.84 9.69 43.94
C LYS A 110 46.72 9.61 45.46
N LYS A 111 47.08 8.47 46.05
CA LYS A 111 47.07 8.26 47.51
C LYS A 111 47.90 9.31 48.28
N ASP A 112 48.99 9.78 47.67
CA ASP A 112 49.91 10.75 48.28
C ASP A 112 49.53 12.22 48.02
N ASP A 113 48.49 12.45 47.22
CA ASP A 113 48.01 13.79 46.90
C ASP A 113 47.15 14.30 48.06
N LYS A 114 47.70 15.25 48.82
CA LYS A 114 47.00 15.85 49.97
C LYS A 114 46.00 16.87 49.44
N PRO A 115 44.70 16.75 49.76
CA PRO A 115 43.72 17.78 49.39
C PRO A 115 44.13 19.13 50.01
N ILE A 116 43.63 20.22 49.44
CA ILE A 116 43.87 21.57 49.95
C ILE A 116 43.38 21.65 51.40
N MET A 117 44.32 21.55 52.34
CA MET A 117 44.06 21.57 53.78
C MET A 117 43.83 23.02 54.25
N GLY A 118 42.90 23.22 55.16
CA GLY A 118 42.66 24.53 55.77
C GLY A 118 41.58 25.39 55.11
N LEU A 119 40.77 24.82 54.20
CA LEU A 119 39.52 25.42 53.75
C LEU A 119 38.55 25.54 54.94
N LYS A 120 38.65 26.63 55.69
CA LYS A 120 37.71 27.00 56.76
C LYS A 120 36.72 27.99 56.16
N SER A 121 35.45 27.61 56.13
CA SER A 121 34.39 28.56 55.79
C SER A 121 34.16 29.51 56.96
N ALA A 122 34.09 30.82 56.70
CA ALA A 122 33.68 31.82 57.69
C ALA A 122 32.15 31.82 57.93
N LYS A 123 31.43 30.82 57.39
CA LYS A 123 29.98 30.72 57.52
C LYS A 123 29.59 30.37 58.96
N ASN A 124 28.78 31.22 59.58
CA ASN A 124 28.15 30.92 60.85
C ASN A 124 26.92 30.03 60.62
N PHE A 125 27.10 28.72 60.87
CA PHE A 125 26.06 27.71 60.67
C PHE A 125 24.83 27.91 61.54
N VAL A 126 24.96 28.53 62.72
CA VAL A 126 23.81 28.81 63.61
C VAL A 126 22.87 29.82 62.94
N THR A 127 23.43 30.93 62.46
CA THR A 127 22.65 31.97 61.77
C THR A 127 22.12 31.48 60.43
N ALA A 128 22.91 30.71 59.68
CA ALA A 128 22.49 30.21 58.37
C ALA A 128 21.34 29.20 58.47
N ASN A 129 21.41 28.25 59.40
CA ASN A 129 20.36 27.25 59.60
C ASN A 129 19.08 27.90 60.13
N ALA A 130 19.19 28.93 60.99
CA ALA A 130 18.05 29.70 61.47
C ALA A 130 17.34 30.42 60.31
N VAL A 131 18.08 31.12 59.45
CA VAL A 131 17.53 31.81 58.29
C VAL A 131 16.92 30.82 57.29
N GLU A 132 17.59 29.70 57.00
CA GLU A 132 17.08 28.65 56.11
C GLU A 132 15.76 28.08 56.60
N THR A 133 15.63 27.84 57.90
CA THR A 133 14.39 27.30 58.50
C THR A 133 13.25 28.32 58.49
N ILE A 134 13.55 29.61 58.74
CA ILE A 134 12.55 30.68 58.72
C ILE A 134 12.03 30.94 57.30
N LEU A 135 12.92 30.91 56.31
CA LEU A 135 12.58 31.12 54.90
C LEU A 135 12.07 29.84 54.21
N ALA A 136 12.13 28.69 54.89
CA ALA A 136 11.65 27.44 54.35
C ALA A 136 10.14 27.51 54.10
N VAL A 137 9.77 27.43 52.83
CA VAL A 137 8.38 27.26 52.43
C VAL A 137 7.90 25.88 52.93
N PRO A 138 6.76 25.79 53.65
CA PRO A 138 6.19 24.51 54.04
C PRO A 138 6.01 23.63 52.79
N GLY A 139 6.52 22.41 52.87
CA GLY A 139 6.51 21.48 51.74
C GLY A 139 5.10 21.18 51.24
N ASN A 140 5.00 20.62 50.03
CA ASN A 140 3.72 20.42 49.32
C ASN A 140 2.65 19.72 50.16
N ARG A 141 3.03 18.85 51.12
CA ARG A 141 2.10 18.18 52.04
C ARG A 141 1.36 19.12 53.00
N ALA A 142 1.96 20.23 53.40
CA ALA A 142 1.31 21.26 54.22
C ALA A 142 0.44 22.22 53.38
N ARG A 143 0.69 22.29 52.06
CA ARG A 143 -0.05 23.15 51.11
C ARG A 143 -1.22 22.45 50.43
N VAL A 144 -1.21 21.12 50.35
CA VAL A 144 -2.35 20.37 49.82
C VAL A 144 -3.46 20.40 50.87
N LYS A 145 -4.36 21.38 50.74
CA LYS A 145 -5.68 21.27 51.34
C LYS A 145 -6.33 20.05 50.71
N ASN A 146 -6.56 18.99 51.49
CA ASN A 146 -7.25 17.78 51.04
C ASN A 146 -8.77 18.04 50.88
N ASP A 147 -9.13 19.17 50.27
CA ASP A 147 -10.51 19.49 49.97
C ASP A 147 -10.93 18.68 48.74
N PRO A 148 -12.14 18.09 48.73
CA PRO A 148 -12.62 17.37 47.56
C PRO A 148 -12.69 18.33 46.35
N PRO A 149 -12.32 17.88 45.14
CA PRO A 149 -12.31 18.72 43.95
C PRO A 149 -13.70 19.30 43.68
N GLN A 150 -13.79 20.63 43.61
CA GLN A 150 -15.04 21.34 43.36
C GLN A 150 -15.30 21.42 41.85
N TYR A 151 -16.04 20.45 41.31
CA TYR A 151 -16.33 20.37 39.87
C TYR A 151 -17.17 21.54 39.32
N MET A 152 -17.88 22.27 40.18
CA MET A 152 -18.66 23.47 39.81
C MET A 152 -17.78 24.70 39.54
N LYS A 153 -16.53 24.70 40.02
CA LYS A 153 -15.59 25.82 39.85
C LYS A 153 -14.59 25.57 38.71
N LYS A 154 -14.87 24.62 37.83
CA LYS A 154 -14.07 24.44 36.62
C LYS A 154 -14.27 25.66 35.73
N GLU A 155 -13.17 26.23 35.23
CA GLU A 155 -13.18 27.36 34.29
C GLU A 155 -14.01 27.02 33.02
N ASP A 156 -13.96 25.75 32.60
CA ASP A 156 -14.66 25.26 31.40
C ASP A 156 -16.07 24.73 31.70
N TYR A 157 -16.60 24.95 32.91
CA TYR A 157 -17.93 24.45 33.27
C TYR A 157 -19.01 25.13 32.42
N GLY A 158 -19.79 24.33 31.68
CA GLY A 158 -20.81 24.84 30.76
C GLY A 158 -20.27 25.32 29.41
N GLN A 159 -18.95 25.26 29.17
CA GLN A 159 -18.37 25.56 27.86
C GLN A 159 -18.28 24.29 27.02
N VAL A 160 -18.53 24.42 25.71
CA VAL A 160 -18.38 23.31 24.76
C VAL A 160 -16.89 23.08 24.51
N PRO A 161 -16.35 21.87 24.74
CA PRO A 161 -14.95 21.58 24.48
C PRO A 161 -14.53 21.80 23.02
N ARG A 162 -13.35 22.39 22.82
CA ARG A 162 -12.81 22.73 21.49
C ARG A 162 -12.68 21.54 20.53
N TYR A 163 -12.49 20.32 21.04
CA TYR A 163 -12.39 19.15 20.18
C TYR A 163 -13.72 18.81 19.48
N LEU A 164 -14.87 19.14 20.08
CA LEU A 164 -16.17 18.83 19.48
C LEU A 164 -16.44 19.64 18.21
N SER A 165 -15.91 20.87 18.10
CA SER A 165 -16.00 21.62 16.83
C SER A 165 -15.14 20.97 15.75
N GLN A 166 -13.95 20.46 16.09
CA GLN A 166 -13.09 19.75 15.15
C GLN A 166 -13.75 18.46 14.63
N VAL A 167 -14.40 17.71 15.52
CA VAL A 167 -15.13 16.49 15.14
C VAL A 167 -16.32 16.80 14.24
N LYS A 168 -17.05 17.89 14.49
CA LYS A 168 -18.13 18.34 13.60
C LYS A 168 -17.61 18.69 12.20
N ASP A 169 -16.54 19.47 12.14
CA ASP A 169 -15.91 19.84 10.86
C ASP A 169 -15.41 18.60 10.09
N GLU A 170 -14.94 17.57 10.80
CA GLU A 170 -14.49 16.31 10.20
C GLU A 170 -15.66 15.49 9.64
N ILE A 171 -16.74 15.35 10.41
CA ILE A 171 -17.98 14.67 9.97
C ILE A 171 -18.57 15.37 8.75
N ASP A 172 -18.63 16.71 8.75
CA ASP A 172 -19.19 17.48 7.63
C ASP A 172 -18.36 17.30 6.35
N ARG A 173 -17.03 17.25 6.47
CA ARG A 173 -16.13 16.95 5.34
C ARG A 173 -16.31 15.54 4.82
N GLU A 174 -16.38 14.55 5.71
CA GLU A 174 -16.58 13.14 5.32
C GLU A 174 -17.92 12.96 4.61
N ASN A 175 -19.00 13.53 5.15
CA ASN A 175 -20.32 13.50 4.52
C ASN A 175 -20.31 14.14 3.13
N SER A 176 -19.64 15.29 2.96
CA SER A 176 -19.52 15.94 1.64
C SER A 176 -18.77 15.08 0.62
N MET A 177 -17.75 14.33 1.06
CA MET A 177 -16.98 13.43 0.22
C MET A 177 -17.81 12.20 -0.18
N ILE A 178 -18.57 11.64 0.77
CA ILE A 178 -19.48 10.52 0.51
C ILE A 178 -20.57 10.96 -0.48
N GLU A 179 -21.16 12.14 -0.28
CA GLU A 179 -22.18 12.68 -1.19
C GLU A 179 -21.63 12.89 -2.60
N GLU A 180 -20.41 13.42 -2.73
CA GLU A 180 -19.76 13.57 -4.03
C GLU A 180 -19.46 12.23 -4.68
N PHE A 181 -18.98 11.23 -3.94
CA PHE A 181 -18.71 9.89 -4.45
C PHE A 181 -19.99 9.17 -4.90
N VAL A 182 -21.06 9.26 -4.11
CA VAL A 182 -22.38 8.71 -4.46
C VAL A 182 -22.91 9.40 -5.70
N ARG A 183 -22.80 10.74 -5.80
CA ARG A 183 -23.22 11.49 -6.98
C ARG A 183 -22.43 11.10 -8.23
N GLN A 184 -21.10 10.99 -8.13
CA GLN A 184 -20.26 10.56 -9.26
C GLN A 184 -20.61 9.14 -9.72
N ASN A 185 -20.78 8.20 -8.79
CA ASN A 185 -21.20 6.83 -9.12
C ASN A 185 -22.61 6.77 -9.70
N HIS A 186 -23.54 7.56 -9.17
CA HIS A 186 -24.90 7.64 -9.71
C HIS A 186 -24.88 8.20 -11.14
N ASN A 187 -24.11 9.25 -11.39
CA ASN A 187 -23.95 9.80 -12.73
C ASN A 187 -23.27 8.81 -13.70
N LEU A 188 -22.23 8.09 -13.26
CA LEU A 188 -21.58 7.04 -14.06
C LEU A 188 -22.52 5.88 -14.37
N MET A 189 -23.29 5.41 -13.38
CA MET A 189 -24.28 4.36 -13.59
C MET A 189 -25.41 4.84 -14.50
N GLU A 190 -25.90 6.08 -14.36
CA GLU A 190 -26.87 6.65 -15.29
C GLU A 190 -26.31 6.80 -16.70
N GLU A 191 -25.06 7.24 -16.89
CA GLU A 191 -24.44 7.33 -18.23
C GLU A 191 -24.25 5.95 -18.87
N GLU A 192 -23.86 4.93 -18.10
CA GLU A 192 -23.62 3.57 -18.60
C GLU A 192 -24.93 2.78 -18.85
N SER A 193 -26.01 3.13 -18.14
CA SER A 193 -27.33 2.48 -18.28
C SER A 193 -28.29 3.21 -19.22
N ARG A 194 -28.10 4.51 -19.49
CA ARG A 194 -28.88 5.27 -20.47
C ARG A 194 -28.72 4.75 -21.90
N ASP A 195 -27.65 4.02 -22.20
CA ASP A 195 -27.37 3.61 -23.58
C ASP A 195 -28.06 2.31 -24.04
N ARG A 196 -28.73 1.52 -23.18
CA ARG A 196 -29.18 0.17 -23.62
C ARG A 196 -30.47 -0.41 -23.06
N VAL A 197 -31.16 0.25 -22.13
CA VAL A 197 -32.19 -0.41 -21.33
C VAL A 197 -33.34 0.57 -21.06
N GLU A 198 -34.34 0.56 -21.93
CA GLU A 198 -35.52 1.43 -21.79
C GLU A 198 -36.72 0.58 -21.30
N PRO A 199 -37.46 1.02 -20.26
CA PRO A 199 -38.69 0.35 -19.88
C PRO A 199 -39.71 0.45 -21.02
N MET A 200 -40.32 -0.67 -21.40
CA MET A 200 -41.40 -0.67 -22.41
C MET A 200 -42.60 0.11 -21.86
N ASP A 201 -43.24 0.92 -22.69
CA ASP A 201 -44.47 1.59 -22.28
C ASP A 201 -45.60 0.57 -22.03
N GLU A 202 -46.45 0.87 -21.06
CA GLU A 202 -47.51 -0.03 -20.63
C GLU A 202 -48.58 -0.19 -21.73
N SER A 203 -48.82 0.85 -22.53
CA SER A 203 -49.77 0.79 -23.65
C SER A 203 -49.27 -0.12 -24.78
N GLU A 204 -47.98 -0.03 -25.11
CA GLU A 204 -47.33 -0.89 -26.10
C GLU A 204 -47.29 -2.35 -25.63
N ARG A 205 -47.01 -2.58 -24.35
CA ARG A 205 -47.03 -3.91 -23.73
C ARG A 205 -48.41 -4.56 -23.87
N LEU A 206 -49.48 -3.84 -23.55
CA LEU A 206 -50.85 -4.36 -23.65
C LEU A 206 -51.24 -4.65 -25.11
N ALA A 207 -50.87 -3.77 -26.05
CA ALA A 207 -51.11 -3.99 -27.47
C ALA A 207 -50.37 -5.25 -27.98
N LEU A 208 -49.14 -5.48 -27.51
CA LEU A 208 -48.35 -6.65 -27.87
C LEU A 208 -48.97 -7.94 -27.31
N VAL A 209 -49.43 -7.91 -26.05
CA VAL A 209 -50.12 -9.04 -25.43
C VAL A 209 -51.41 -9.39 -26.20
N ASP A 210 -52.19 -8.40 -26.61
CA ASP A 210 -53.41 -8.62 -27.39
C ASP A 210 -53.11 -9.22 -28.78
N ALA A 211 -52.09 -8.72 -29.45
CA ALA A 211 -51.62 -9.28 -30.72
C ALA A 211 -51.14 -10.73 -30.58
N LEU A 212 -50.42 -11.06 -29.49
CA LEU A 212 -50.00 -12.44 -29.20
C LEU A 212 -51.17 -13.37 -28.89
N LYS A 213 -52.18 -12.88 -28.13
CA LYS A 213 -53.41 -13.64 -27.86
C LYS A 213 -54.20 -13.91 -29.14
N SER A 214 -54.35 -12.91 -30.01
CA SER A 214 -54.97 -13.09 -31.33
C SER A 214 -54.24 -14.12 -32.20
N LYS A 215 -52.90 -14.10 -32.18
CA LYS A 215 -52.08 -15.10 -32.88
C LYS A 215 -52.26 -16.50 -32.28
N TRP A 216 -52.31 -16.61 -30.95
CA TRP A 216 -52.57 -17.87 -30.26
C TRP A 216 -53.95 -18.42 -30.64
N ASP A 217 -55.00 -17.60 -30.66
CA ASP A 217 -56.35 -18.01 -31.07
C ASP A 217 -56.37 -18.54 -32.51
N HIS A 218 -55.67 -17.87 -33.43
CA HIS A 218 -55.58 -18.32 -34.83
C HIS A 218 -54.86 -19.66 -34.99
N VAL A 219 -53.74 -19.86 -34.29
CA VAL A 219 -53.00 -21.13 -34.31
C VAL A 219 -53.79 -22.23 -33.62
N ASN A 220 -54.42 -21.93 -32.49
CA ASN A 220 -55.25 -22.87 -31.74
C ASN A 220 -56.47 -23.31 -32.55
N ALA A 221 -57.14 -22.40 -33.27
CA ALA A 221 -58.24 -22.74 -34.17
C ALA A 221 -57.80 -23.72 -35.29
N LYS A 222 -56.58 -23.59 -35.81
CA LYS A 222 -56.00 -24.54 -36.79
C LYS A 222 -55.63 -25.88 -36.13
N TYR A 223 -55.10 -25.84 -34.92
CA TYR A 223 -54.76 -27.02 -34.14
C TYR A 223 -56.00 -27.85 -33.77
N GLN A 224 -57.08 -27.20 -33.31
CA GLN A 224 -58.35 -27.86 -32.98
C GLN A 224 -58.98 -28.54 -34.20
N LYS A 225 -58.87 -27.94 -35.40
CA LYS A 225 -59.26 -28.59 -36.65
C LYS A 225 -58.46 -29.85 -36.96
N LEU A 226 -57.31 -30.08 -36.34
CA LEU A 226 -56.56 -31.34 -36.45
C LEU A 226 -56.88 -32.33 -35.33
N CYS A 227 -57.35 -31.86 -34.16
CA CYS A 227 -57.61 -32.70 -32.97
C CYS A 227 -58.68 -33.78 -33.17
N HIS A 228 -59.62 -33.59 -34.10
CA HIS A 228 -60.63 -34.62 -34.40
C HIS A 228 -60.05 -35.86 -35.12
N ASN A 229 -58.80 -35.80 -35.60
CA ASN A 229 -58.14 -36.94 -36.20
C ASN A 229 -57.55 -37.83 -35.10
N VAL A 230 -58.17 -38.99 -34.88
CA VAL A 230 -57.74 -39.97 -33.86
C VAL A 230 -56.44 -40.68 -34.25
N VAL A 231 -56.19 -40.86 -35.55
CA VAL A 231 -54.97 -41.52 -36.07
C VAL A 231 -54.29 -40.61 -37.09
N PHE A 232 -52.98 -40.41 -36.93
CA PHE A 232 -52.15 -39.62 -37.82
C PHE A 232 -51.29 -40.51 -38.73
N ASP A 233 -51.90 -41.07 -39.78
CA ASP A 233 -51.27 -42.09 -40.64
C ASP A 233 -50.11 -41.59 -41.53
N THR A 234 -49.96 -40.27 -41.66
CA THR A 234 -48.93 -39.68 -42.54
C THR A 234 -47.98 -38.82 -41.73
N LEU A 235 -46.67 -38.95 -42.02
CA LEU A 235 -45.62 -38.16 -41.37
C LEU A 235 -45.86 -36.64 -41.47
N GLY A 236 -46.48 -36.19 -42.57
CA GLY A 236 -46.83 -34.77 -42.74
C GLY A 236 -47.92 -34.28 -41.78
N LYS A 237 -48.90 -35.13 -41.42
CA LYS A 237 -49.92 -34.78 -40.42
C LYS A 237 -49.30 -34.67 -39.02
N VAL A 238 -48.42 -35.62 -38.66
CA VAL A 238 -47.68 -35.60 -37.38
C VAL A 238 -46.82 -34.35 -37.27
N ARG A 239 -46.03 -34.03 -38.31
CA ARG A 239 -45.18 -32.82 -38.32
C ARG A 239 -45.98 -31.53 -38.16
N ARG A 240 -47.13 -31.40 -38.83
CA ARG A 240 -48.00 -30.22 -38.68
C ARG A 240 -48.56 -30.06 -37.26
N LYS A 241 -48.91 -31.18 -36.61
CA LYS A 241 -49.34 -31.17 -35.21
C LYS A 241 -48.21 -30.70 -34.30
N GLU A 242 -47.03 -31.28 -34.44
CA GLU A 242 -45.85 -30.90 -33.65
C GLU A 242 -45.46 -29.42 -33.85
N THR A 243 -45.57 -28.88 -35.06
CA THR A 243 -45.28 -27.45 -35.31
C THR A 243 -46.28 -26.56 -34.59
N PHE A 244 -47.58 -26.90 -34.62
CA PHE A 244 -48.59 -26.12 -33.91
C PHE A 244 -48.43 -26.20 -32.39
N GLU A 245 -48.07 -27.36 -31.84
CA GLU A 245 -47.78 -27.50 -30.40
C GLU A 245 -46.57 -26.68 -29.97
N LYS A 246 -45.49 -26.70 -30.77
CA LYS A 246 -44.31 -25.87 -30.51
C LYS A 246 -44.63 -24.38 -30.58
N GLU A 247 -45.41 -23.95 -31.57
CA GLU A 247 -45.85 -22.55 -31.69
C GLU A 247 -46.76 -22.13 -30.53
N LEU A 248 -47.72 -22.96 -30.13
CA LEU A 248 -48.61 -22.67 -29.00
C LEU A 248 -47.84 -22.54 -27.68
N THR A 249 -46.94 -23.49 -27.40
CA THR A 249 -46.11 -23.47 -26.18
C THR A 249 -45.15 -22.28 -26.14
N GLN A 250 -44.68 -21.81 -27.30
CA GLN A 250 -43.88 -20.58 -27.38
C GLN A 250 -44.73 -19.35 -27.07
N LEU A 251 -45.90 -19.22 -27.73
CA LEU A 251 -46.80 -18.09 -27.51
C LEU A 251 -47.28 -17.99 -26.05
N GLU A 252 -47.55 -19.12 -25.40
CA GLU A 252 -47.92 -19.16 -23.97
C GLU A 252 -46.80 -18.62 -23.07
N LYS A 253 -45.54 -18.97 -23.34
CA LYS A 253 -44.39 -18.45 -22.59
C LYS A 253 -44.20 -16.95 -22.81
N ASP A 254 -44.33 -16.49 -24.05
CA ASP A 254 -44.17 -15.09 -24.40
C ASP A 254 -45.26 -14.21 -23.75
N ILE A 255 -46.51 -14.69 -23.74
CA ILE A 255 -47.63 -14.02 -23.04
C ILE A 255 -47.38 -13.97 -21.53
N GLN A 256 -46.96 -15.07 -20.91
CA GLN A 256 -46.69 -15.12 -19.46
C GLN A 256 -45.55 -14.18 -19.05
N LEU A 257 -44.52 -14.05 -19.90
CA LEU A 257 -43.40 -13.13 -19.66
C LEU A 257 -43.90 -11.68 -19.64
N LEU A 258 -44.71 -11.30 -20.63
CA LEU A 258 -45.24 -9.94 -20.75
C LEU A 258 -46.28 -9.61 -19.67
N GLU A 259 -47.10 -10.57 -19.22
CA GLU A 259 -48.11 -10.36 -18.18
C GLU A 259 -47.52 -10.16 -16.77
N LYS A 260 -46.26 -10.55 -16.53
CA LYS A 260 -45.58 -10.41 -15.22
C LYS A 260 -45.23 -8.95 -14.84
N GLY A 261 -45.44 -8.00 -15.75
CA GLY A 261 -45.52 -6.57 -15.43
C GLY A 261 -44.31 -5.75 -15.88
N HIS A 262 -43.10 -6.04 -15.38
CA HIS A 262 -41.93 -5.22 -15.72
C HIS A 262 -41.08 -5.88 -16.82
N VAL A 263 -41.24 -5.38 -18.05
CA VAL A 263 -40.45 -5.81 -19.21
C VAL A 263 -39.61 -4.65 -19.69
N VAL A 264 -38.33 -4.96 -19.93
CA VAL A 264 -37.33 -3.97 -20.28
C VAL A 264 -36.75 -4.36 -21.63
N VAL A 265 -36.72 -3.41 -22.56
CA VAL A 265 -36.27 -3.65 -23.94
C VAL A 265 -34.82 -3.23 -24.05
N SER A 266 -33.97 -4.15 -24.51
CA SER A 266 -32.63 -3.80 -24.95
C SER A 266 -32.60 -3.65 -26.46
N GLN A 267 -32.17 -2.48 -26.94
CA GLN A 267 -31.90 -2.28 -28.35
C GLN A 267 -30.61 -3.01 -28.72
N SER A 268 -30.71 -4.31 -29.04
CA SER A 268 -29.64 -4.97 -29.78
C SER A 268 -29.82 -4.61 -31.26
N ASN A 269 -29.03 -3.66 -31.75
CA ASN A 269 -28.87 -3.44 -33.19
C ASN A 269 -28.27 -4.70 -33.80
N ASN A 270 -29.13 -5.66 -34.13
CA ASN A 270 -28.78 -6.81 -34.95
C ASN A 270 -29.29 -6.53 -36.36
N ASP A 271 -28.79 -5.44 -36.96
CA ASP A 271 -28.83 -5.25 -38.41
C ASP A 271 -27.86 -6.26 -39.03
N ARG A 272 -28.33 -7.51 -39.14
CA ARG A 272 -27.78 -8.50 -40.06
C ARG A 272 -28.77 -8.68 -41.19
N TYR A 273 -28.63 -7.82 -42.19
CA TYR A 273 -28.89 -8.15 -43.58
C TYR A 273 -27.55 -8.31 -44.30
#